data_AF-A0A1I8PC42-F1
#
_entry.id   AF-A0A1I8PC42-F1
#
_cell.length_a   1.000
_cell.length_b   1.000
_cell.length_c   1.000
_cell.angle_alpha   90.00
_cell.angle_beta   90.00
_cell.angle_gamma   90.00
#
_symmetry.space_group_name_H-M   'P 1'
#
loop_
_entity.id
_entity.type
_entity.pdbx_description
1 polymer ?
#
loop_
_entity_poly.entity_id
_entity_poly.type
_entity_poly.pdbx_seq_one_letter_code
_entity_poly.pdbx_strand_id
1 'polypeptide(L)'
;EQSIIGARASVMVYDDNQKKWVPSGTSSGLSKVQIYHHQQNNTFRVVGRKLQDHEVVINCSILKGLKYNQATATFHQWRDSKYVYGLNFSSQNDAEAFARAMMHALE
;
A
#
# COMPACT_ATOMS: atom_id res chain seq x y z
N GLU A 1 -17.23 -1.54 5.34
CA GLU A 1 -15.92 -2.06 4.89
C GLU A 1 -15.26 -2.78 6.04
N GLN A 2 -14.54 -3.87 5.76
CA GLN A 2 -13.81 -4.65 6.76
C GLN A 2 -12.32 -4.72 6.37
N SER A 3 -11.43 -4.53 7.33
CA SER A 3 -10.00 -4.76 7.09
C SER A 3 -9.72 -6.26 7.05
N ILE A 4 -9.05 -6.72 5.99
CA ILE A 4 -8.69 -8.14 5.80
C ILE A 4 -7.24 -8.42 6.19
N ILE A 5 -6.37 -7.40 6.14
CA ILE A 5 -4.98 -7.47 6.60
C ILE A 5 -4.54 -6.08 7.07
N GLY A 6 -3.58 -6.06 7.99
CA GLY A 6 -2.84 -4.85 8.38
C GLY A 6 -1.35 -5.15 8.52
N ALA A 7 -0.53 -4.21 8.07
CA ALA A 7 0.92 -4.27 8.13
C ALA A 7 1.49 -2.91 8.53
N ARG A 8 2.74 -2.89 8.98
CA ARG A 8 3.49 -1.65 9.21
C ARG A 8 4.47 -1.44 8.05
N ALA A 9 4.37 -0.29 7.40
CA ALA A 9 5.21 0.06 6.27
C ALA A 9 5.41 1.58 6.18
N SER A 10 6.56 2.01 5.68
CA SER A 10 6.73 3.37 5.16
C SER A 10 6.09 3.43 3.77
N VAL A 11 5.13 4.34 3.61
CA VAL A 11 4.44 4.57 2.33
C VAL A 11 5.19 5.61 1.52
N MET A 12 5.55 5.25 0.30
CA MET A 12 6.33 6.05 -0.62
C MET A 12 5.54 6.26 -1.92
N VAL A 13 5.80 7.37 -2.60
CA VAL A 13 5.39 7.60 -3.99
C VAL A 13 6.62 7.89 -4.84
N TYR A 14 6.62 7.45 -6.09
CA TYR A 14 7.70 7.76 -7.02
C TYR A 14 7.48 9.16 -7.64
N ASP A 15 8.44 10.06 -7.45
CA ASP A 15 8.47 11.36 -8.12
C ASP A 15 9.16 11.21 -9.48
N ASP A 16 8.38 11.29 -10.56
CA ASP A 16 8.87 11.14 -11.93
C ASP A 16 9.77 12.30 -12.40
N ASN A 17 9.69 13.49 -11.78
CA ASN A 17 10.56 14.61 -12.10
C ASN A 17 11.93 14.43 -11.46
N GLN A 18 11.95 14.01 -10.19
CA GLN A 18 13.18 13.83 -9.41
C GLN A 18 13.79 12.43 -9.57
N LYS A 19 13.09 11.52 -10.26
CA LYS A 19 13.48 10.11 -10.47
C LYS A 19 13.85 9.40 -9.17
N LYS A 20 13.05 9.62 -8.12
CA LYS A 20 13.29 9.03 -6.80
C LYS A 20 12.00 8.76 -6.05
N TRP A 21 12.09 7.84 -5.09
CA TRP A 21 11.05 7.62 -4.10
C TRP A 21 11.06 8.75 -3.08
N VAL A 22 9.88 9.30 -2.81
CA VAL A 22 9.66 10.27 -1.74
C VAL A 22 8.59 9.75 -0.76
N PRO A 23 8.66 10.11 0.52
CA PRO A 23 7.61 9.74 1.47
C PRO A 23 6.25 10.27 1.00
N SER A 24 5.22 9.44 1.12
CA SER A 24 3.84 9.91 0.95
C SER A 24 3.35 10.63 2.20
N GLY A 25 2.68 11.76 2.02
CA GLY A 25 2.21 12.65 3.07
C GLY A 25 3.19 13.78 3.40
N THR A 26 2.93 14.47 4.50
CA THR A 26 3.73 15.62 4.95
C THR A 26 5.04 15.24 5.64
N SER A 27 5.19 13.98 6.07
CA SER A 27 6.38 13.50 6.78
C SER A 27 6.83 12.09 6.36
N SER A 28 8.08 11.76 6.68
CA SER A 28 8.59 10.39 6.66
C SER A 28 8.09 9.59 7.88
N GLY A 29 8.09 8.27 7.76
CA GLY A 29 7.85 7.36 8.89
C GLY A 29 6.87 6.23 8.60
N LEU A 30 6.72 5.36 9.60
CA LEU A 30 5.87 4.18 9.51
C LEU A 30 4.39 4.56 9.52
N SER A 31 3.63 3.78 8.76
CA SER A 31 2.19 3.84 8.67
C SER A 31 1.59 2.47 8.99
N LYS A 32 0.39 2.46 9.55
CA LYS A 32 -0.47 1.28 9.54
C LYS A 32 -1.14 1.23 8.17
N VAL A 33 -0.79 0.23 7.36
CA VAL A 33 -1.32 0.04 6.01
C VAL A 33 -2.22 -1.19 6.02
N GLN A 34 -3.43 -1.04 5.47
CA GLN A 34 -4.47 -2.06 5.52
C GLN A 34 -5.11 -2.23 4.15
N ILE A 35 -5.51 -3.45 3.83
CA ILE A 35 -6.45 -3.70 2.73
C ILE A 35 -7.85 -3.79 3.34
N TYR A 36 -8.78 -3.04 2.78
CA TYR A 36 -10.19 -3.05 3.11
C TYR A 36 -11.00 -3.72 2.00
N HIS A 37 -11.97 -4.54 2.39
CA HIS A 37 -12.99 -5.12 1.51
C HIS A 37 -14.34 -4.45 1.75
N HIS A 38 -14.93 -3.94 0.67
CA HIS A 38 -16.30 -3.45 0.64
C HIS A 38 -17.22 -4.55 0.10
N GLN A 39 -17.69 -5.43 1.00
CA GLN A 39 -18.43 -6.66 0.68
C GLN A 39 -19.61 -6.44 -0.28
N GLN A 40 -20.42 -5.40 -0.06
CA GLN A 40 -21.62 -5.11 -0.85
C GLN A 40 -21.32 -4.85 -2.33
N ASN A 41 -20.16 -4.25 -2.61
CA ASN A 41 -19.75 -3.90 -3.98
C ASN A 41 -18.65 -4.85 -4.50
N ASN A 42 -18.22 -5.79 -3.66
CA ASN A 42 -17.04 -6.62 -3.86
C ASN A 42 -15.81 -5.85 -4.40
N THR A 43 -15.49 -4.72 -3.76
CA THR A 43 -14.32 -3.91 -4.12
C THR A 43 -13.31 -3.88 -2.99
N PHE A 44 -12.05 -3.65 -3.34
CA PHE A 44 -10.96 -3.59 -2.38
C PHE A 44 -10.18 -2.27 -2.50
N ARG A 45 -9.60 -1.82 -1.40
CA ARG A 45 -8.71 -0.65 -1.39
C ARG A 45 -7.61 -0.77 -0.35
N VAL A 46 -6.45 -0.21 -0.67
CA VAL A 46 -5.35 0.00 0.28
C VAL A 46 -5.55 1.36 0.96
N VAL A 47 -5.57 1.37 2.29
CA VAL A 47 -5.59 2.58 3.11
C VAL A 47 -4.41 2.55 4.06
N GLY A 48 -3.62 3.62 4.09
CA GLY A 48 -2.48 3.76 4.99
C GLY A 48 -2.58 5.04 5.78
N ARG A 49 -2.40 4.94 7.10
CA ARG A 49 -2.37 6.07 8.02
C ARG A 49 -1.06 6.10 8.79
N LYS A 50 -0.43 7.26 8.88
CA LYS A 50 0.76 7.47 9.70
C LYS A 50 0.49 7.08 11.15
N LEU A 51 1.49 6.51 11.82
CA LEU A 51 1.34 6.07 13.22
C LEU A 51 1.30 7.24 14.21
N GLN A 52 1.93 8.37 13.87
CA GLN A 52 2.12 9.49 14.79
C GLN A 52 0.90 10.44 14.87
N ASP A 53 0.27 10.72 13.73
CA ASP A 53 -0.74 11.78 13.56
C ASP A 53 -1.99 11.31 12.79
N HIS A 54 -2.01 10.03 12.41
CA HIS A 54 -3.08 9.43 11.61
C HIS A 54 -3.33 10.07 10.23
N GLU A 55 -2.37 10.83 9.69
CA GLU A 55 -2.42 11.38 8.33
C GLU A 55 -2.68 10.25 7.34
N VAL A 56 -3.65 10.44 6.43
CA VAL A 56 -3.94 9.50 5.35
C VAL A 56 -2.90 9.68 4.25
N VAL A 57 -2.04 8.68 4.08
CA VAL A 57 -0.90 8.74 3.15
C VAL A 57 -1.06 7.82 1.95
N ILE A 58 -2.07 6.95 1.96
CA ILE A 58 -2.53 6.23 0.76
C ILE A 58 -4.01 5.90 0.93
N ASN A 59 -4.76 6.05 -0.16
CA ASN A 59 -6.14 5.62 -0.31
C ASN A 59 -6.33 5.23 -1.78
N CYS A 60 -5.97 3.99 -2.12
CA CYS A 60 -5.87 3.50 -3.48
C CYS A 60 -6.81 2.32 -3.68
N SER A 61 -7.70 2.38 -4.68
CA SER A 61 -8.51 1.24 -5.09
C SER A 61 -7.62 0.13 -5.64
N ILE A 62 -7.94 -1.13 -5.32
CA ILE A 62 -7.34 -2.31 -5.93
C ILE A 62 -8.26 -2.71 -7.08
N LEU A 63 -7.85 -2.39 -8.31
CA LEU A 63 -8.61 -2.67 -9.52
C LEU A 63 -8.14 -3.98 -10.15
N LYS A 64 -9.05 -4.69 -10.81
CA LYS A 64 -8.70 -5.87 -11.61
C LYS A 64 -7.61 -5.52 -12.63
N GLY A 65 -6.61 -6.38 -12.73
CA GLY A 65 -5.46 -6.17 -13.62
C GLY A 65 -4.38 -5.20 -13.07
N LEU A 66 -4.53 -4.67 -11.86
CA LEU A 66 -3.45 -3.96 -11.17
C LEU A 66 -2.23 -4.89 -11.06
N LYS A 67 -1.07 -4.37 -11.47
CA LYS A 67 0.19 -5.12 -11.44
C LYS A 67 0.91 -4.86 -10.12
N TYR A 68 0.80 -5.80 -9.19
CA TYR A 68 1.52 -5.79 -7.93
C TYR A 68 2.90 -6.44 -8.10
N ASN A 69 3.97 -5.71 -7.76
CA ASN A 69 5.35 -6.16 -7.91
C ASN A 69 6.07 -6.20 -6.55
N GLN A 70 6.57 -7.37 -6.18
CA GLN A 70 7.40 -7.58 -5.00
C GLN A 70 8.87 -7.36 -5.38
N ALA A 71 9.28 -6.09 -5.45
CA ALA A 71 10.60 -5.72 -5.96
C ALA A 71 11.76 -6.22 -5.07
N THR A 72 11.54 -6.30 -3.76
CA THR A 72 12.40 -6.99 -2.80
C THR A 72 11.53 -7.70 -1.75
N ALA A 73 12.14 -8.45 -0.82
CA ALA A 73 11.45 -9.13 0.28
C ALA A 73 10.67 -8.19 1.23
N THR A 74 10.99 -6.89 1.24
CA THR A 74 10.31 -5.90 2.09
C THR A 74 9.88 -4.65 1.33
N PHE A 75 10.14 -4.56 0.02
CA PHE A 75 9.73 -3.42 -0.80
C PHE A 75 8.84 -3.86 -1.94
N HIS A 76 7.54 -3.57 -1.83
CA HIS A 76 6.56 -3.89 -2.87
C HIS A 76 6.00 -2.61 -3.48
N GLN A 77 5.61 -2.66 -4.75
CA GLN A 77 5.17 -1.49 -5.51
C GLN A 77 4.08 -1.83 -6.52
N TRP A 78 3.27 -0.82 -6.83
CA TRP A 78 2.28 -0.88 -7.90
C TRP A 78 1.98 0.53 -8.41
N ARG A 79 1.22 0.61 -9.51
CA ARG A 79 0.86 1.88 -10.16
C ARG A 79 -0.66 1.99 -10.27
N ASP A 80 -1.18 3.19 -10.02
CA ASP A 80 -2.53 3.60 -10.46
C ASP A 80 -2.43 4.71 -11.53
N SER A 81 -3.54 5.36 -11.85
CA SER A 81 -3.57 6.43 -12.86
C SER A 81 -2.82 7.71 -12.45
N LYS A 82 -2.50 7.89 -11.16
CA LYS A 82 -1.92 9.11 -10.60
C LYS A 82 -0.51 8.91 -10.06
N TYR A 83 -0.24 7.79 -9.40
CA TYR A 83 0.97 7.55 -8.63
C TYR A 83 1.54 6.15 -8.86
N VAL A 84 2.85 6.02 -8.65
CA VAL A 84 3.47 4.74 -8.34
C VAL A 84 3.67 4.69 -6.85
N TYR A 85 3.02 3.74 -6.19
CA TYR A 85 3.16 3.53 -4.75
C TYR A 85 4.24 2.52 -4.46
N GLY A 86 4.93 2.74 -3.35
CA GLY A 86 5.91 1.82 -2.78
C GLY A 86 5.62 1.63 -1.30
N LEU A 87 5.63 0.39 -0.83
CA LEU A 87 5.55 0.03 0.58
C LEU A 87 6.87 -0.58 1.00
N ASN A 88 7.58 0.08 1.91
CA ASN A 88 8.74 -0.47 2.58
C ASN A 88 8.31 -1.02 3.95
N PHE A 89 8.08 -2.33 4.03
CA PHE A 89 7.56 -3.03 5.19
C PHE A 89 8.58 -3.11 6.32
N SER A 90 8.11 -3.07 7.57
CA SER A 90 8.98 -3.21 8.75
C SER A 90 9.54 -4.62 8.94
N SER A 91 8.93 -5.62 8.32
CA SER A 91 9.37 -7.01 8.37
C SER A 91 9.00 -7.76 7.09
N GLN A 92 9.76 -8.83 6.78
CA GLN A 92 9.45 -9.72 5.66
C GLN A 92 8.11 -10.44 5.86
N ASN A 93 7.81 -10.86 7.09
CA ASN A 93 6.54 -11.53 7.42
C ASN A 93 5.34 -10.62 7.12
N ASP A 94 5.43 -9.33 7.46
CA ASP A 94 4.40 -8.33 7.13
C ASP A 94 4.24 -8.19 5.61
N ALA A 95 5.36 -8.12 4.88
CA ALA A 95 5.37 -7.99 3.42
C ALA A 95 4.70 -9.18 2.74
N GLU A 96 5.06 -10.41 3.15
CA GLU A 96 4.51 -11.64 2.61
C GLU A 96 3.01 -11.80 2.93
N ALA A 97 2.60 -11.51 4.16
CA ALA A 97 1.19 -11.58 4.55
C ALA A 97 0.35 -10.55 3.78
N PHE A 98 0.88 -9.33 3.61
CA PHE A 98 0.23 -8.30 2.82
C PHE A 98 0.14 -8.67 1.34
N ALA A 99 1.21 -9.25 0.78
CA ALA A 99 1.22 -9.73 -0.60
C ALA A 99 0.19 -10.82 -0.85
N ARG A 100 0.04 -11.81 0.05
CA ARG A 100 -1.01 -12.85 -0.08
C ARG A 100 -2.41 -12.24 -0.12
N ALA A 101 -2.70 -11.30 0.78
CA ALA A 101 -3.99 -10.61 0.80
C ALA A 101 -4.21 -9.73 -0.45
N MET A 102 -3.16 -9.09 -0.97
CA MET A 102 -3.22 -8.33 -2.22
C MET A 102 -3.51 -9.23 -3.41
N MET A 103 -2.84 -10.38 -3.53
CA MET A 103 -3.09 -11.33 -4.61
C MET A 103 -4.54 -11.85 -4.57
N HIS A 104 -5.04 -12.18 -3.39
CA HIS A 104 -6.45 -12.56 -3.22
C HIS A 104 -7.42 -11.44 -3.63
N ALA A 105 -7.09 -10.18 -3.34
CA ALA A 105 -7.92 -9.03 -3.74
C ALA A 105 -7.87 -8.73 -5.25
N LEU A 106 -6.90 -9.29 -5.99
CA LEU A 106 -6.72 -9.11 -7.43
C LEU A 106 -7.40 -10.20 -8.28
N GLU A 107 -7.77 -11.32 -7.65
CA GLU A 107 -8.56 -12.41 -8.23
C GLU A 107 -10.04 -11.96 -8.45
#